data_AF-A0A0J7L196-F1
#
_entry.id   AF-A0A0J7L196-F1
#
_cell.length_a   1.000
_cell.length_b   1.000
_cell.length_c   1.000
_cell.angle_alpha   90.00
_cell.angle_beta   90.00
_cell.angle_gamma   90.00
#
_symmetry.space_group_name_H-M   'P 1'
#
loop_
_entity.id
_entity.type
_entity.pdbx_description
1 polymer ?
#
loop_
_entity_poly.entity_id
_entity_poly.type
_entity_poly.pdbx_seq_one_letter_code
_entity_poly.pdbx_strand_id
1 'polypeptide(L)'
;MANEKLQEIFNNRKSKEEKKTQETKKDAVKDLSPFEARYTAKKLDEWKKEYGNRDLIYLKVDDFLAVLRPPKADDLGDYLTAIGSNGMSKAVAMIVEQLWIEGDYQLIEDEDCFIAVFLQMNNILESKKADFFRA
;
A
#
# COMPACT_ATOMS: atom_id res chain seq x y z
N MET A 1 26.86 -0.04 -33.15
CA MET A 1 25.98 -1.20 -33.37
C MET A 1 25.55 -1.92 -32.08
N ALA A 2 26.45 -2.50 -31.25
CA ALA A 2 26.03 -3.19 -30.02
C ALA A 2 25.50 -2.24 -28.91
N ASN A 3 26.08 -1.05 -28.80
CA ASN A 3 25.75 -0.08 -27.75
C ASN A 3 24.41 0.65 -28.01
N GLU A 4 24.09 0.92 -29.28
CA GLU A 4 22.83 1.58 -29.69
C GLU A 4 21.63 0.67 -29.47
N LYS A 5 21.77 -0.62 -29.79
CA LYS A 5 20.73 -1.64 -29.54
C LYS A 5 20.45 -1.83 -28.05
N LEU A 6 21.49 -1.76 -27.21
CA LEU A 6 21.36 -1.81 -25.75
C LEU A 6 20.61 -0.59 -25.22
N GLN A 7 20.93 0.61 -25.71
CA GLN A 7 20.24 1.85 -25.36
C GLN A 7 18.76 1.83 -25.76
N GLU A 8 18.42 1.32 -26.95
CA GLU A 8 17.02 1.12 -27.35
C GLU A 8 16.27 0.15 -26.44
N ILE A 9 16.90 -0.95 -26.02
CA ILE A 9 16.29 -1.90 -25.08
C ILE A 9 16.01 -1.25 -23.73
N PHE A 10 16.95 -0.48 -23.18
CA PHE A 10 16.76 0.25 -21.92
C PHE A 10 15.72 1.36 -22.05
N ASN A 11 15.67 2.07 -23.18
CA ASN A 11 14.65 3.10 -23.43
C ASN A 11 13.26 2.48 -23.55
N ASN A 12 13.12 1.35 -24.26
CA ASN A 12 11.87 0.62 -24.34
C ASN A 12 11.42 0.08 -22.97
N ARG A 13 12.35 -0.38 -22.13
CA ARG A 13 12.07 -0.76 -20.75
C ARG A 13 11.59 0.44 -19.93
N LYS A 14 12.31 1.56 -19.96
CA LYS A 14 11.93 2.80 -19.24
C LYS A 14 10.56 3.29 -19.67
N SER A 15 10.26 3.33 -20.97
CA SER A 15 8.93 3.75 -21.45
C SER A 15 7.82 2.75 -21.08
N LYS A 16 8.12 1.46 -20.96
CA LYS A 16 7.16 0.46 -20.42
C LYS A 16 6.97 0.62 -18.92
N GLU A 17 8.04 0.87 -18.17
CA GLU A 17 7.99 1.13 -16.72
C GLU A 17 7.27 2.44 -16.41
N GLU A 18 7.48 3.51 -17.18
CA GLU A 18 6.79 4.79 -17.04
C GLU A 18 5.28 4.67 -17.33
N LYS A 19 4.89 3.89 -18.34
CA LYS A 19 3.49 3.57 -18.61
C LYS A 19 2.86 2.75 -17.46
N LYS A 20 3.57 1.74 -16.98
CA LYS A 20 3.13 0.92 -15.82
C LYS A 20 3.03 1.74 -14.53
N THR A 21 3.94 2.70 -14.34
CA THR A 21 3.98 3.61 -13.18
C THR A 21 2.88 4.68 -13.24
N GLN A 22 2.44 5.09 -14.44
CA GLN A 22 1.28 5.96 -14.61
C GLN A 22 -0.05 5.21 -14.35
N GLU A 23 -0.09 3.91 -14.61
CA GLU A 23 -1.24 3.05 -14.29
C GLU A 23 -1.34 2.76 -12.78
N THR A 24 -0.22 2.50 -12.09
CA THR A 24 -0.18 2.22 -10.63
C THR A 24 -0.31 3.44 -9.72
N LYS A 25 -0.18 4.67 -10.24
CA LYS A 25 -0.43 5.91 -9.47
C LYS A 25 -1.88 6.10 -9.02
N LYS A 26 -2.78 5.14 -9.29
CA LYS A 26 -4.19 5.14 -8.87
C LYS A 26 -4.57 3.92 -8.01
N ASP A 27 -3.62 3.29 -7.31
CA ASP A 27 -3.85 2.08 -6.51
C ASP A 27 -4.39 2.38 -5.09
N ALA A 28 -5.49 3.14 -5.01
CA ALA A 28 -6.51 2.75 -4.04
C ALA A 28 -7.26 1.59 -4.69
N VAL A 29 -7.46 0.47 -3.99
CA VAL A 29 -8.28 -0.61 -4.54
C VAL A 29 -9.67 -0.04 -4.84
N LYS A 30 -9.95 0.20 -6.13
CA LYS A 30 -11.20 0.84 -6.58
C LYS A 30 -12.38 -0.12 -6.54
N ASP A 31 -12.10 -1.42 -6.61
CA ASP A 31 -13.09 -2.47 -6.58
C ASP A 31 -13.13 -3.09 -5.18
N LEU A 32 -14.11 -2.68 -4.38
CA LEU A 32 -14.34 -3.20 -3.04
C LEU A 32 -15.15 -4.51 -3.05
N SER A 33 -15.63 -4.97 -4.22
CA SER A 33 -16.48 -6.16 -4.33
C SER A 33 -15.87 -7.42 -3.67
N PRO A 34 -14.55 -7.70 -3.79
CA PRO A 34 -13.94 -8.85 -3.11
C PRO A 34 -14.00 -8.74 -1.58
N PHE A 35 -13.85 -7.52 -1.04
CA PHE A 35 -13.90 -7.27 0.40
C PHE A 35 -15.33 -7.30 0.92
N GLU A 36 -16.29 -6.76 0.17
CA GLU A 36 -17.71 -6.86 0.50
C GLU A 36 -18.20 -8.31 0.44
N ALA A 37 -17.74 -9.10 -0.54
CA ALA A 37 -18.06 -10.52 -0.62
C ALA A 37 -17.53 -11.30 0.58
N ARG A 38 -16.31 -10.98 1.05
CA ARG A 38 -15.68 -11.68 2.18
C ARG A 38 -16.16 -11.22 3.54
N TYR A 39 -16.26 -9.90 3.75
CA TYR A 39 -16.49 -9.31 5.06
C TYR A 39 -17.89 -8.75 5.23
N THR A 40 -18.66 -8.58 4.15
CA THR A 40 -19.93 -7.85 4.07
C THR A 40 -19.76 -6.33 4.23
N ALA A 41 -20.57 -5.56 3.51
CA ALA A 41 -20.59 -4.10 3.62
C ALA A 41 -20.82 -3.61 5.06
N LYS A 42 -21.67 -4.33 5.82
CA LYS A 42 -21.98 -3.98 7.22
C LYS A 42 -20.73 -4.03 8.11
N LYS A 43 -19.90 -5.06 7.99
CA LYS A 43 -18.68 -5.20 8.81
C LYS A 43 -17.64 -4.13 8.43
N LEU A 44 -17.51 -3.83 7.14
CA LEU A 44 -16.63 -2.75 6.67
C LEU A 44 -17.08 -1.38 7.21
N ASP A 45 -18.39 -1.13 7.24
CA ASP A 45 -18.97 0.09 7.83
C ASP A 45 -18.76 0.16 9.35
N GLU A 46 -18.85 -0.98 10.06
CA GLU A 46 -18.59 -1.05 11.50
C GLU A 46 -17.14 -0.67 11.81
N TRP A 47 -16.17 -1.25 11.12
CA TRP A 47 -14.76 -0.88 11.26
C TRP A 47 -14.50 0.58 10.88
N LYS A 48 -15.10 1.05 9.78
CA LYS A 48 -14.99 2.46 9.38
C LYS A 48 -15.49 3.39 10.48
N LYS A 49 -16.62 3.07 11.13
CA LYS A 49 -17.14 3.83 12.27
C LYS A 49 -16.22 3.78 13.48
N GLU A 50 -15.69 2.60 13.81
CA GLU A 50 -14.74 2.40 14.92
C GLU A 50 -13.51 3.31 14.78
N TYR A 51 -13.01 3.49 13.55
CA TYR A 51 -11.86 4.33 13.26
C TYR A 51 -12.21 5.76 12.81
N GLY A 52 -13.36 6.28 13.28
CA GLY A 52 -13.73 7.68 13.14
C GLY A 52 -14.25 8.08 11.77
N ASN A 53 -14.92 7.16 11.07
CA ASN A 53 -15.48 7.32 9.73
C ASN A 53 -14.47 7.67 8.63
N ARG A 54 -13.17 7.43 8.89
CA ARG A 54 -12.10 7.62 7.92
C ARG A 54 -11.98 6.39 7.02
N ASP A 55 -11.56 6.59 5.78
CA ASP A 55 -11.45 5.49 4.83
C ASP A 55 -10.41 4.46 5.27
N LEU A 56 -10.85 3.20 5.34
CA LEU A 56 -10.00 2.04 5.58
C LEU A 56 -9.00 1.88 4.42
N ILE A 57 -7.90 1.19 4.71
CA ILE A 57 -6.93 0.77 3.71
C ILE A 57 -7.27 -0.66 3.31
N TYR A 58 -7.41 -0.88 2.01
CA TYR A 58 -7.68 -2.19 1.43
C TYR A 58 -6.44 -2.65 0.67
N LEU A 59 -5.91 -3.81 1.03
CA LEU A 59 -4.79 -4.44 0.36
C LEU A 59 -5.29 -5.66 -0.39
N LYS A 60 -4.92 -5.75 -1.67
CA LYS A 60 -5.20 -6.91 -2.50
C LYS A 60 -3.94 -7.31 -3.27
N VAL A 61 -3.53 -8.56 -3.12
CA VAL A 61 -2.45 -9.18 -3.92
C VAL A 61 -2.98 -10.53 -4.37
N ASP A 62 -3.16 -10.69 -5.68
CA ASP A 62 -3.83 -11.85 -6.28
C ASP A 62 -5.19 -12.14 -5.62
N ASP A 63 -5.34 -13.30 -4.98
CA ASP A 63 -6.55 -13.74 -4.28
C ASP A 63 -6.55 -13.37 -2.78
N PHE A 64 -5.43 -12.83 -2.27
CA PHE A 64 -5.29 -12.46 -0.87
C PHE A 64 -5.76 -11.04 -0.60
N LEU A 65 -6.46 -10.87 0.53
CA LEU A 65 -7.10 -9.63 0.94
C LEU A 65 -6.72 -9.27 2.38
N ALA A 66 -6.47 -7.99 2.64
CA ALA A 66 -6.39 -7.46 3.99
C ALA A 66 -7.03 -6.07 4.10
N VAL A 67 -7.54 -5.78 5.29
CA VAL A 67 -8.14 -4.51 5.68
C VAL A 67 -7.33 -3.94 6.83
N LEU A 68 -6.88 -2.71 6.66
CA LEU A 68 -6.11 -1.95 7.62
C LEU A 68 -6.89 -0.69 8.02
N ARG A 69 -6.73 -0.25 9.27
CA ARG A 69 -7.30 1.02 9.72
C ARG A 69 -6.54 2.21 9.11
N PRO A 70 -7.18 3.39 9.00
CA PRO A 70 -6.50 4.59 8.56
C PRO A 70 -5.41 5.01 9.56
N PRO A 71 -4.24 5.50 9.10
CA PRO A 71 -3.19 6.01 9.97
C PRO A 71 -3.58 7.36 10.56
N LYS A 72 -3.28 7.54 11.85
CA LYS A 72 -3.32 8.78 12.61
C LYS A 72 -1.99 9.53 12.46
N ALA A 73 -1.93 10.75 12.97
CA ALA A 73 -0.70 11.56 12.96
C ALA A 73 0.47 10.85 13.67
N ASP A 74 0.21 10.25 14.84
CA ASP A 74 1.23 9.52 15.61
C ASP A 74 1.79 8.34 14.82
N ASP A 75 0.92 7.53 14.18
CA ASP A 75 1.38 6.40 13.36
C ASP A 75 2.28 6.86 12.20
N LEU A 76 1.98 8.02 11.59
CA LEU A 76 2.82 8.60 10.55
C LEU A 76 4.14 9.15 11.10
N GLY A 77 4.12 9.72 12.31
CA GLY A 77 5.33 10.17 13.02
C GLY A 77 6.26 9.00 13.36
N ASP A 78 5.71 7.91 13.88
CA ASP A 78 6.42 6.68 14.18
C ASP A 78 7.00 6.06 12.90
N TYR A 79 6.20 5.99 11.83
CA TYR A 79 6.64 5.50 10.52
C TYR A 79 7.82 6.32 9.97
N LEU A 80 7.75 7.65 10.02
CA LEU A 80 8.83 8.54 9.58
C LEU A 80 10.11 8.37 10.40
N THR A 81 9.96 8.25 11.72
CA THR A 81 11.08 8.00 12.65
C THR A 81 11.75 6.65 12.37
N ALA A 82 10.93 5.61 12.15
CA ALA A 82 11.38 4.27 11.82
C ALA A 82 12.11 4.23 10.47
N ILE A 83 11.69 5.00 9.46
CA ILE A 83 12.42 5.12 8.18
C ILE A 83 13.85 5.59 8.44
N GLY A 84 14.02 6.65 9.24
CA GLY A 84 15.34 7.21 9.54
C GLY A 84 16.24 6.30 10.39
N SER A 85 15.64 5.45 11.24
CA SER A 85 16.38 4.66 12.23
C SER A 85 16.65 3.22 11.77
N ASN A 86 15.67 2.59 11.13
CA ASN A 86 15.65 1.15 10.83
C ASN A 86 15.56 0.85 9.32
N GLY A 87 15.40 1.87 8.48
CA GLY A 87 15.21 1.75 7.05
C GLY A 87 13.76 1.53 6.63
N MET A 88 13.48 1.82 5.36
CA MET A 88 12.12 1.86 4.81
C MET A 88 11.37 0.52 4.91
N SER A 89 12.03 -0.61 4.62
CA SER A 89 11.40 -1.95 4.68
C SER A 89 10.87 -2.26 6.09
N LYS A 90 11.68 -2.06 7.14
CA LYS A 90 11.27 -2.29 8.53
C LYS A 90 10.17 -1.32 8.97
N ALA A 91 10.24 -0.06 8.54
CA ALA A 91 9.22 0.92 8.85
C ALA A 91 7.86 0.55 8.24
N VAL A 92 7.85 0.02 7.01
CA VAL A 92 6.62 -0.45 6.36
C VAL A 92 6.08 -1.72 7.02
N ALA A 93 6.94 -2.66 7.43
CA ALA A 93 6.49 -3.82 8.20
C ALA A 93 5.80 -3.39 9.51
N MET A 94 6.45 -2.50 10.26
CA MET A 94 5.94 -1.97 11.53
C MET A 94 4.58 -1.27 11.37
N ILE A 95 4.45 -0.38 10.38
CA ILE A 95 3.19 0.34 10.19
C ILE A 95 2.09 -0.58 9.66
N VAL A 96 2.39 -1.60 8.85
CA VAL A 96 1.40 -2.60 8.45
C VAL A 96 0.87 -3.35 9.66
N GLU A 97 1.75 -3.80 10.55
CA GLU A 97 1.38 -4.47 11.80
C GLU A 97 0.49 -3.58 12.68
N GLN A 98 0.88 -2.32 12.89
CA GLN A 98 0.15 -1.36 13.73
C GLN A 98 -1.24 -0.96 13.19
N LEU A 99 -1.44 -1.08 11.87
CA LEU A 99 -2.68 -0.72 11.19
C LEU A 99 -3.56 -1.95 10.90
N TRP A 100 -3.07 -3.18 11.07
CA TRP A 100 -3.79 -4.40 10.68
C TRP A 100 -5.10 -4.56 11.46
N ILE A 101 -6.20 -4.77 10.72
CA ILE A 101 -7.49 -5.16 11.31
C ILE A 101 -7.70 -6.65 11.08
N GLU A 102 -7.77 -7.06 9.81
CA GLU A 102 -8.04 -8.45 9.43
C GLU A 102 -7.61 -8.72 7.98
N GLY A 103 -7.17 -9.94 7.67
CA GLY A 103 -6.72 -10.31 6.34
C GLY A 103 -6.06 -11.67 6.26
N ASP A 104 -5.60 -12.05 5.07
CA ASP A 104 -4.78 -13.24 4.85
C ASP A 104 -3.33 -12.98 5.28
N TYR A 105 -2.79 -13.80 6.18
CA TYR A 105 -1.43 -13.63 6.68
C TYR A 105 -0.36 -13.92 5.63
N GLN A 106 -0.69 -14.62 4.54
CA GLN A 106 0.18 -14.79 3.39
C GLN A 106 0.68 -13.45 2.84
N LEU A 107 -0.10 -12.37 2.98
CA LEU A 107 0.30 -11.02 2.58
C LEU A 107 1.52 -10.47 3.34
N ILE A 108 1.82 -11.01 4.52
CA ILE A 108 2.92 -10.57 5.39
C ILE A 108 3.93 -11.68 5.69
N GLU A 109 3.59 -12.95 5.47
CA GLU A 109 4.47 -14.10 5.66
C GLU A 109 5.26 -14.46 4.38
N ASP A 110 4.64 -14.34 3.21
CA ASP A 110 5.28 -14.64 1.93
C ASP A 110 6.04 -13.41 1.41
N GLU A 111 7.30 -13.60 1.00
CA GLU A 111 8.18 -12.50 0.61
C GLU A 111 7.69 -11.78 -0.65
N ASP A 112 7.22 -12.52 -1.65
CA ASP A 112 6.71 -11.94 -2.91
C ASP A 112 5.42 -11.14 -2.66
N CYS A 113 4.52 -11.70 -1.84
CA CYS A 113 3.30 -10.99 -1.43
C CYS A 113 3.63 -9.74 -0.60
N PHE A 114 4.59 -9.84 0.32
CA PHE A 114 4.98 -8.72 1.16
C PHE A 114 5.64 -7.59 0.37
N ILE A 115 6.39 -7.89 -0.70
CA ILE A 115 6.91 -6.86 -1.62
C ILE A 115 5.76 -6.09 -2.28
N ALA A 116 4.70 -6.78 -2.70
CA ALA A 116 3.53 -6.13 -3.29
C ALA A 116 2.78 -5.26 -2.26
N VAL A 117 2.57 -5.77 -1.05
CA VAL A 117 2.02 -5.00 0.08
C VAL A 117 2.86 -3.78 0.38
N PHE A 118 4.19 -3.95 0.44
CA PHE A 118 5.14 -2.88 0.71
C PHE A 118 4.98 -1.71 -0.26
N LEU A 119 4.88 -2.01 -1.56
CA LEU A 119 4.70 -0.99 -2.60
C LEU A 119 3.35 -0.27 -2.46
N GLN A 120 2.26 -1.01 -2.25
CA GLN A 120 0.92 -0.43 -2.04
C GLN A 120 0.91 0.49 -0.82
N MET A 121 1.44 0.01 0.31
CA MET A 121 1.48 0.75 1.56
C MET A 121 2.35 1.99 1.48
N ASN A 122 3.52 1.90 0.87
CA ASN A 122 4.38 3.06 0.67
C ASN A 122 3.65 4.17 -0.13
N ASN A 123 2.97 3.80 -1.22
CA ASN A 123 2.20 4.78 -2.02
C ASN A 123 1.05 5.42 -1.22
N ILE A 124 0.30 4.62 -0.45
CA ILE A 124 -0.80 5.10 0.39
C ILE A 124 -0.29 6.07 1.46
N LEU A 125 0.82 5.71 2.13
CA LEU A 125 1.40 6.53 3.21
C LEU A 125 1.98 7.83 2.66
N GLU A 126 2.65 7.82 1.52
CA GLU A 126 3.14 9.03 0.86
C GLU A 126 2.00 9.98 0.48
N SER A 127 0.89 9.45 -0.05
CA SER A 127 -0.30 10.26 -0.34
C SER A 127 -0.84 10.91 0.94
N LYS A 128 -0.96 10.14 2.02
CA LYS A 128 -1.50 10.66 3.30
C LYS A 128 -0.55 11.64 3.97
N LYS A 129 0.77 11.48 3.87
CA LYS A 129 1.74 12.48 4.35
C LYS A 129 1.49 13.83 3.68
N ALA A 130 1.28 13.84 2.37
CA ALA A 130 0.99 15.08 1.66
C ALA A 130 -0.29 15.77 2.19
N ASP A 131 -1.30 15.01 2.59
CA ASP A 131 -2.54 15.55 3.16
C ASP A 131 -2.34 16.10 4.59
N PHE A 132 -1.52 15.43 5.42
CA PHE A 132 -1.26 15.84 6.81
C PHE A 132 -0.30 17.03 6.93
N PHE A 133 0.71 17.14 6.06
CA PHE A 133 1.77 18.16 6.18
C PHE A 133 1.57 19.38 5.27
N ARG A 134 0.48 19.42 4.48
CA ARG A 134 0.09 20.62 3.69
C ARG A 134 -0.94 21.52 4.39
N ALA A 135 -1.44 21.11 5.56
CA ALA A 135 -2.31 21.92 6.41
C ALA A 135 -1.49 22.78 7.38
#